data_AF-A0A1L5KFD6-F1
#
_entry.id   AF-A0A1L5KFD6-F1
#
_cell.length_a   1.000
_cell.length_b   1.000
_cell.length_c   1.000
_cell.angle_alpha   90.00
_cell.angle_beta   90.00
_cell.angle_gamma   90.00
#
_symmetry.space_group_name_H-M   'P 1'
#
loop_
_entity.id
_entity.type
_entity.pdbx_description
1 polymer ?
#
loop_
_entity_poly.entity_id
_entity_poly.type
_entity_poly.pdbx_seq_one_letter_code
_entity_poly.pdbx_strand_id
1 'polypeptide(L)'
;MTNRFSNWSNEYKELIRSTTFFVGLTIKIFPLDKKPWKSNRPLPITLIGDTAHLMPPCAGQGVNIGLMDALILSENLTNGKFGTIQSAIDDYEQRMFVYATEAQADSTKNEIEMRNPSFTFQQLMNV
;
A
#
# COMPACT_ATOMS: atom_id res chain seq x y z
N MET A 1 3.01 -25.40 13.17
CA MET A 1 2.24 -24.15 13.31
C MET A 1 1.60 -23.99 14.68
N THR A 2 1.08 -25.05 15.30
CA THR A 2 0.37 -25.01 16.60
C THR A 2 1.17 -24.44 17.78
N ASN A 3 2.50 -24.62 17.83
CA ASN A 3 3.31 -24.10 18.96
C ASN A 3 3.32 -22.56 19.06
N ARG A 4 3.17 -21.83 17.95
CA ARG A 4 3.07 -20.35 18.00
C ARG A 4 1.75 -19.86 18.60
N PHE A 5 0.73 -20.72 18.61
CA PHE A 5 -0.63 -20.42 19.05
C PHE A 5 -1.03 -21.27 20.27
N SER A 6 -0.05 -21.84 20.99
CA SER A 6 -0.32 -22.75 22.13
C SER A 6 -1.14 -22.08 23.24
N ASN A 7 -0.93 -20.78 23.42
CA ASN A 7 -1.53 -19.99 24.50
C ASN A 7 -2.87 -19.35 24.09
N TRP A 8 -3.33 -19.56 22.86
CA TRP A 8 -4.61 -19.02 22.38
C TRP A 8 -5.77 -19.88 22.85
N SER A 9 -6.98 -19.30 22.91
CA SER A 9 -8.19 -20.04 23.27
C SER A 9 -8.53 -21.14 22.27
N ASN A 10 -9.44 -22.05 22.64
CA ASN A 10 -9.73 -23.23 21.82
C ASN A 10 -10.41 -22.87 20.50
N GLU A 11 -11.20 -21.80 20.47
CA GLU A 11 -11.95 -21.34 19.28
C GLU A 11 -10.99 -21.01 18.12
N TYR A 12 -9.88 -20.30 18.40
CA TYR A 12 -8.87 -19.99 17.38
C TYR A 12 -8.07 -21.21 16.95
N LYS A 13 -7.83 -22.16 17.87
CA LYS A 13 -7.15 -23.42 17.53
C LYS A 13 -8.02 -24.28 16.62
N GLU A 14 -9.33 -24.31 16.82
CA GLU A 14 -10.27 -24.99 15.93
C GLU A 14 -10.29 -24.36 14.54
N LEU A 15 -10.28 -23.02 14.43
CA LEU A 15 -10.18 -22.34 13.13
C LEU A 15 -8.97 -22.84 12.31
N ILE A 16 -7.80 -22.96 12.95
CA ILE A 16 -6.58 -23.46 12.31
C ILE A 16 -6.75 -24.95 11.91
N ARG A 17 -7.31 -25.78 12.78
CA ARG A 17 -7.51 -27.22 12.51
C ARG A 17 -8.53 -27.48 11.39
N SER A 18 -9.56 -26.66 11.29
CA SER A 18 -10.62 -26.76 10.28
C SER A 18 -10.19 -26.24 8.91
N THR A 19 -9.07 -25.53 8.81
CA THR A 19 -8.54 -25.02 7.55
C THR A 19 -7.77 -26.12 6.81
N THR A 20 -8.24 -26.50 5.62
CA THR A 20 -7.67 -27.61 4.83
C THR A 20 -6.42 -27.23 4.04
N PHE A 21 -6.22 -25.94 3.77
CA PHE A 21 -5.11 -25.43 2.97
C PHE A 21 -4.75 -24.00 3.37
N PHE A 22 -3.45 -23.67 3.35
CA PHE A 22 -2.94 -22.35 3.69
C PHE A 22 -2.11 -21.79 2.53
N VAL A 23 -2.29 -20.49 2.26
CA VAL A 23 -1.40 -19.73 1.37
C VAL A 23 -0.56 -18.80 2.23
N GLY A 24 0.76 -18.99 2.19
CA GLY A 24 1.71 -18.06 2.77
C GLY A 24 2.10 -16.99 1.76
N LEU A 25 1.95 -15.71 2.14
CA LEU A 25 2.39 -14.58 1.33
C LEU A 25 3.22 -13.62 2.19
N THR A 26 4.46 -13.38 1.76
CA THR A 26 5.34 -12.42 2.43
C THR A 26 4.90 -11.00 2.08
N ILE A 27 4.74 -10.15 3.10
CA ILE A 27 4.48 -8.72 2.93
C ILE A 27 5.68 -8.07 2.23
N LYS A 28 5.41 -7.28 1.18
CA LYS A 28 6.40 -6.56 0.38
C LYS A 28 6.03 -5.09 0.30
N ILE A 29 7.03 -4.25 0.02
CA ILE A 29 6.89 -2.82 -0.23
C ILE A 29 7.68 -2.45 -1.50
N PHE A 30 7.13 -1.56 -2.31
CA PHE A 30 7.83 -0.90 -3.41
C PHE A 30 8.11 0.56 -3.01
N PRO A 31 9.29 0.86 -2.43
CA PRO A 31 9.52 2.11 -1.72
C PRO A 31 9.64 3.31 -2.66
N LEU A 32 8.85 4.36 -2.41
CA LEU A 32 8.89 5.62 -3.17
C LEU A 32 9.96 6.61 -2.67
N ASP A 33 10.41 6.47 -1.44
CA ASP A 33 11.29 7.42 -0.74
C ASP A 33 12.77 7.34 -1.16
N LYS A 34 13.18 6.29 -1.89
CA LYS A 34 14.61 6.05 -2.19
C LYS A 34 15.12 6.79 -3.41
N LYS A 35 14.33 6.85 -4.49
CA LYS A 35 14.73 7.47 -5.76
C LYS A 35 13.51 7.97 -6.53
N PRO A 36 13.60 9.16 -7.15
CA PRO A 36 12.58 9.59 -8.10
C PRO A 36 12.56 8.65 -9.31
N TRP A 37 11.39 8.54 -9.96
CA TRP A 37 11.28 7.81 -11.20
C TRP A 37 12.07 8.49 -12.32
N LYS A 38 12.41 7.72 -13.37
CA LYS A 38 13.14 8.25 -14.53
C LYS A 38 12.27 9.31 -15.23
N SER A 39 12.82 10.50 -15.43
CA SER A 39 12.21 11.59 -16.21
C SER A 39 12.45 11.45 -17.72
N ASN A 40 13.60 10.90 -18.12
CA ASN A 40 13.93 10.70 -19.54
C ASN A 40 13.44 9.33 -20.04
N ARG A 41 12.18 9.24 -20.47
CA ARG A 41 11.55 8.03 -21.02
C ARG A 41 11.47 8.11 -22.54
N PRO A 42 11.68 7.00 -23.28
CA PRO A 42 11.63 7.01 -24.74
C PRO A 42 10.22 7.22 -25.30
N LEU A 43 9.19 6.79 -24.57
CA LEU A 43 7.77 7.00 -24.87
C LEU A 43 6.99 7.24 -23.58
N PRO A 44 5.81 7.88 -23.63
CA PRO A 44 4.98 8.10 -22.45
C PRO A 44 4.53 6.77 -21.83
N ILE A 45 4.91 6.56 -20.57
CA ILE A 45 4.56 5.38 -19.76
C ILE A 45 4.55 5.80 -18.29
N THR A 46 3.61 5.25 -17.52
CA THR A 46 3.54 5.46 -16.06
C THR A 46 2.94 4.22 -15.38
N LEU A 47 2.91 4.21 -14.05
CA LEU A 47 2.38 3.13 -13.21
C LEU A 47 1.30 3.68 -12.27
N ILE A 48 0.33 2.83 -11.90
CA ILE A 48 -0.73 3.12 -10.92
C ILE A 48 -0.93 1.92 -9.97
N GLY A 49 -1.57 2.15 -8.83
CA GLY A 49 -1.88 1.15 -7.81
C GLY A 49 -0.65 0.44 -7.27
N ASP A 50 -0.78 -0.84 -6.94
CA ASP A 50 0.33 -1.63 -6.38
C ASP A 50 1.57 -1.69 -7.29
N THR A 51 1.41 -1.50 -8.60
CA THR A 51 2.58 -1.41 -9.50
C THR A 51 3.40 -0.14 -9.28
N ALA A 52 2.76 0.94 -8.83
CA ALA A 52 3.41 2.20 -8.49
C ALA A 52 3.91 2.24 -7.05
N HIS A 53 3.16 1.71 -6.09
CA HIS A 53 3.41 1.99 -4.67
C HIS A 53 2.95 0.89 -3.70
N LEU A 54 3.11 -0.39 -4.07
CA LEU A 54 2.85 -1.55 -3.19
C LEU A 54 3.34 -1.28 -1.74
N MET A 55 2.49 -1.54 -0.75
CA MET A 55 2.75 -1.24 0.66
C MET A 55 2.14 -2.29 1.61
N PRO A 56 2.57 -2.34 2.89
CA PRO A 56 1.96 -3.24 3.88
C PRO A 56 0.45 -2.98 4.05
N PRO A 57 -0.40 -4.01 4.13
CA PRO A 57 -1.85 -3.83 4.23
C PRO A 57 -2.34 -3.46 5.64
N CYS A 58 -1.43 -3.38 6.63
CA CYS A 58 -1.75 -3.30 8.06
C CYS A 58 -2.57 -2.05 8.45
N ALA A 59 -2.41 -0.94 7.73
CA ALA A 59 -3.17 0.30 7.98
C ALA A 59 -4.46 0.42 7.14
N GLY A 60 -4.89 -0.63 6.44
CA GLY A 60 -6.07 -0.57 5.54
C GLY A 60 -5.85 0.30 4.29
N GLN A 61 -4.60 0.65 3.99
CA GLN A 61 -4.18 1.38 2.80
C GLN A 61 -4.00 0.42 1.61
N GLY A 62 -4.02 0.96 0.38
CA GLY A 62 -3.81 0.21 -0.85
C GLY A 62 -4.78 0.60 -1.96
N VAL A 63 -5.93 -0.06 -2.05
CA VAL A 63 -6.88 0.12 -3.16
C VAL A 63 -7.37 1.55 -3.31
N ASN A 64 -7.63 2.26 -2.21
CA ASN A 64 -8.09 3.66 -2.26
C ASN A 64 -7.03 4.59 -2.86
N ILE A 65 -5.75 4.32 -2.60
CA ILE A 65 -4.64 5.06 -3.19
C ILE A 65 -4.57 4.77 -4.71
N GLY A 66 -4.69 3.50 -5.10
CA GLY A 66 -4.75 3.12 -6.51
C GLY A 66 -5.93 3.72 -7.28
N LEU A 67 -7.09 3.86 -6.64
CA LEU A 67 -8.26 4.52 -7.23
C LEU A 67 -8.05 6.04 -7.37
N MET A 68 -7.34 6.67 -6.43
CA MET A 68 -6.92 8.06 -6.54
C MET A 68 -5.96 8.27 -7.72
N ASP A 69 -5.02 7.34 -7.94
CA ASP A 69 -4.14 7.38 -9.11
C ASP A 69 -4.96 7.37 -10.41
N ALA A 70 -5.92 6.44 -10.51
CA ALA A 70 -6.76 6.29 -11.69
C ALA A 70 -7.59 7.56 -11.96
N LEU A 71 -8.16 8.15 -10.90
CA LEU A 71 -8.91 9.41 -11.01
C LEU A 71 -8.01 10.54 -11.53
N ILE A 72 -6.89 10.82 -10.84
CA ILE A 72 -5.99 11.93 -11.17
C ILE A 72 -5.42 11.77 -12.58
N LEU A 73 -4.92 10.58 -12.91
CA LEU A 73 -4.31 10.33 -14.22
C LEU A 73 -5.36 10.44 -15.34
N SER A 74 -6.55 9.89 -15.14
CA SER A 74 -7.62 9.99 -16.14
C SER A 74 -8.01 11.45 -16.38
N GLU A 75 -8.21 12.23 -15.32
CA GLU A 75 -8.52 13.66 -15.43
C GLU A 75 -7.40 14.42 -16.16
N ASN A 76 -6.14 14.19 -15.81
CA ASN A 76 -5.00 14.83 -16.45
C ASN A 76 -4.92 14.52 -17.94
N LEU A 77 -5.29 13.30 -18.35
CA LEU A 77 -5.27 12.89 -19.75
C LEU A 77 -6.46 13.41 -20.56
N THR A 78 -7.60 13.73 -19.94
CA THR A 78 -8.85 14.08 -20.65
C THR A 78 -9.28 15.53 -20.53
N ASN A 79 -8.78 16.29 -19.54
CA ASN A 79 -9.27 17.64 -19.26
C ASN A 79 -8.75 18.74 -20.20
N GLY A 80 -7.80 18.42 -21.11
CA GLY A 80 -7.23 19.36 -22.07
C GLY A 80 -6.30 20.43 -21.48
N LYS A 81 -5.92 20.34 -20.20
CA LYS A 81 -5.03 21.33 -19.53
C LYS A 81 -3.55 21.14 -19.87
N PHE A 82 -3.17 19.96 -20.37
CA PHE A 82 -1.78 19.59 -20.64
C PHE A 82 -1.50 19.56 -22.15
N GLY A 83 -0.39 20.19 -22.56
CA GLY A 83 0.01 20.25 -23.96
C GLY A 83 0.57 18.93 -24.52
N THR A 84 0.97 18.00 -23.64
CA THR A 84 1.48 16.67 -24.01
C THR A 84 1.04 15.59 -23.02
N ILE A 85 1.02 14.33 -23.46
CA ILE A 85 0.79 13.17 -22.57
C ILE A 85 1.85 13.12 -21.46
N GLN A 86 3.12 13.41 -21.79
CA GLN A 86 4.20 13.40 -20.81
C GLN A 86 3.96 14.42 -19.69
N SER A 87 3.56 15.65 -20.02
CA SER A 87 3.27 16.66 -18.99
C SER A 87 2.08 16.28 -18.09
N ALA A 88 1.08 15.56 -18.62
CA ALA A 88 -0.04 15.05 -17.83
C ALA A 88 0.40 13.92 -16.86
N ILE A 89 1.30 13.05 -17.32
CA ILE A 89 1.93 12.00 -16.51
C ILE A 89 2.80 12.62 -15.41
N ASP A 90 3.62 13.62 -15.74
CA ASP A 90 4.54 14.25 -14.79
C ASP A 90 3.77 14.90 -13.63
N ASP A 91 2.66 15.59 -13.91
CA ASP A 91 1.77 16.15 -12.87
C ASP A 91 1.13 15.07 -12.00
N TYR A 92 0.62 14.00 -12.62
CA TYR A 92 0.07 12.86 -11.89
C TYR A 92 1.11 12.27 -10.94
N GLU A 93 2.31 11.96 -11.44
CA GLU A 93 3.37 11.35 -10.65
C GLU A 93 3.79 12.27 -9.50
N GLN A 94 3.96 13.57 -9.75
CA GLN A 94 4.31 14.53 -8.70
C GLN A 94 3.29 14.51 -7.55
N ARG A 95 1.98 14.44 -7.86
CA ARG A 95 0.92 14.35 -6.85
C ARG A 95 0.93 12.99 -6.16
N MET A 96 1.08 11.91 -6.91
CA MET A 96 1.13 10.53 -6.40
C MET A 96 2.26 10.32 -5.41
N PHE A 97 3.46 10.82 -5.71
CA PHE A 97 4.60 10.73 -4.80
C PHE A 97 4.32 11.35 -3.43
N VAL A 98 3.44 12.37 -3.32
CA VAL A 98 3.08 12.97 -2.03
C VAL A 98 2.19 12.03 -1.22
N TYR A 99 0.99 11.72 -1.72
CA TYR A 99 0.01 10.97 -0.93
C TYR A 99 0.39 9.49 -0.77
N ALA A 100 1.07 8.88 -1.74
CA ALA A 100 1.46 7.48 -1.64
C ALA A 100 2.66 7.27 -0.69
N THR A 101 3.57 8.25 -0.59
CA THR A 101 4.67 8.20 0.39
C THR A 101 4.14 8.32 1.81
N GLU A 102 3.17 9.20 2.06
CA GLU A 102 2.48 9.31 3.34
C GLU A 102 1.80 7.99 3.71
N ALA A 103 1.03 7.39 2.79
CA ALA A 103 0.37 6.10 3.00
C ALA A 103 1.37 4.96 3.28
N GLN A 104 2.53 4.95 2.61
CA GLN A 104 3.60 3.97 2.87
C GLN A 104 4.20 4.13 4.27
N ALA A 105 4.43 5.37 4.72
CA ALA A 105 4.96 5.66 6.04
C ALA A 105 4.00 5.19 7.14
N ASP A 106 2.72 5.52 7.02
CA ASP A 106 1.68 5.10 7.95
C ASP A 106 1.52 3.57 8.01
N SER A 107 1.49 2.93 6.84
CA SER A 107 1.39 1.47 6.74
C SER A 107 2.58 0.75 7.35
N THR A 108 3.79 1.27 7.13
CA THR A 108 5.03 0.71 7.69
C THR A 108 5.09 0.90 9.20
N LYS A 109 4.71 2.09 9.70
CA LYS A 109 4.62 2.34 11.14
C LYS A 109 3.64 1.39 11.80
N ASN A 110 2.45 1.23 11.22
CA ASN A 110 1.41 0.35 11.73
C ASN A 110 1.87 -1.13 11.74
N GLU A 111 2.54 -1.60 10.67
CA GLU A 111 3.11 -2.95 10.63
C GLU A 111 4.10 -3.21 11.78
N ILE A 112 4.94 -2.23 12.10
CA ILE A 112 5.91 -2.33 13.22
C ILE A 112 5.18 -2.36 14.56
N GLU A 113 4.21 -1.47 14.77
CA GLU A 113 3.44 -1.38 16.01
C GLU A 113 2.63 -2.65 16.28
N MET A 114 1.93 -3.18 15.27
CA MET A 114 1.11 -4.40 15.40
C MET A 114 1.92 -5.66 15.73
N ARG A 115 3.23 -5.67 15.42
CA ARG A 115 4.14 -6.77 15.76
C ARG A 115 4.64 -6.71 17.20
N ASN A 116 4.41 -5.61 17.91
CA ASN A 116 4.78 -5.46 19.31
C ASN A 116 3.91 -6.39 20.19
N PRO A 117 4.49 -7.22 21.08
CA PRO A 117 3.73 -8.10 21.97
C PRO A 117 2.71 -7.40 22.88
N SER A 118 2.91 -6.11 23.15
CA SER A 118 2.04 -5.29 24.00
C SER A 118 1.02 -4.47 23.20
N PHE A 119 0.88 -4.72 21.91
CA PHE A 119 -0.02 -3.99 21.03
C PHE A 119 -1.49 -4.23 21.39
N THR A 120 -2.30 -3.16 21.34
CA THR A 120 -3.76 -3.22 21.34
C THR A 120 -4.33 -2.20 20.36
N PHE A 121 -5.47 -2.48 19.73
CA PHE A 121 -6.12 -1.52 18.82
C PHE A 121 -6.59 -0.23 19.52
N GLN A 122 -6.81 -0.26 20.83
CA GLN A 122 -7.11 0.93 21.63
C GLN A 122 -6.01 1.99 21.50
N GLN A 123 -4.75 1.58 21.47
CA GLN A 123 -3.60 2.47 21.27
C GLN A 123 -3.64 3.22 19.93
N LEU A 124 -4.28 2.66 18.89
CA LEU A 124 -4.43 3.30 17.58
C LEU A 124 -5.66 4.21 17.51
N MET A 125 -6.72 3.90 18.27
CA MET A 125 -7.99 4.62 18.20
C MET A 125 -8.05 5.83 19.14
N ASN A 126 -7.01 6.11 19.93
CA ASN A 126 -7.00 7.16 20.97
C ASN A 126 -8.24 7.08 21.90
N VAL A 127 -8.69 5.86 22.22
CA VAL A 127 -9.78 5.55 23.17
C VAL A 127 -9.31 4.61 24.26
#